data_AF-A0A1W1H4G5-F1
#
_entry.id   AF-A0A1W1H4G5-F1
#
_cell.length_a   1.000
_cell.length_b   1.000
_cell.length_c   1.000
_cell.angle_alpha   90.00
_cell.angle_beta   90.00
_cell.angle_gamma   90.00
#
_symmetry.space_group_name_H-M   'P 1'
#
loop_
_entity.id
_entity.type
_entity.pdbx_description
1 polymer ?
#
loop_
_entity_poly.entity_id
_entity_poly.type
_entity_poly.pdbx_seq_one_letter_code
_entity_poly.pdbx_strand_id
1 'polypeptide(L)'
;MNSKIEHSKDTSAQGGDIVKYVLASLLVLAGLFVWFWFSADSGRAAQLGAWAGQLRALAVVVGLVGGIGVFMLTGKGRDTREFLSESRFELRKVVWPTRQEAIRMTWVVIVVVLILSLLLGGFDFFIQKLTQWFLSR
;
A
#
# COMPACT_ATOMS: atom_id res chain seq x y z
N MET A 1 -35.48 -7.05 -2.90
CA MET A 1 -36.00 -5.82 -2.29
C MET A 1 -36.20 -6.05 -0.80
N ASN A 2 -35.21 -5.65 0.01
CA ASN A 2 -35.47 -5.02 1.30
C ASN A 2 -34.21 -4.23 1.67
N SER A 3 -34.12 -3.03 1.11
CA SER A 3 -33.12 -2.03 1.44
C SER A 3 -33.42 -1.50 2.84
N LYS A 4 -33.09 -2.29 3.87
CA LYS A 4 -32.79 -1.70 5.18
C LYS A 4 -31.55 -0.85 4.99
N ILE A 5 -31.77 0.36 4.49
CA ILE A 5 -30.94 1.51 4.78
C ILE A 5 -31.16 1.74 6.27
N GLU A 6 -30.51 0.92 7.10
CA GLU A 6 -30.21 1.34 8.45
C GLU A 6 -29.30 2.54 8.24
N HIS A 7 -29.89 3.74 8.38
CA HIS A 7 -29.17 4.89 8.83
C HIS A 7 -28.32 4.41 9.99
N SER A 8 -27.02 4.20 9.73
CA SER A 8 -26.03 3.97 10.75
C SER A 8 -26.09 5.21 11.61
N LYS A 9 -26.89 5.12 12.68
CA LYS A 9 -26.86 5.96 13.85
C LYS A 9 -25.40 6.34 14.03
N ASP A 10 -25.12 7.64 13.84
CA ASP A 10 -23.78 8.19 13.83
C ASP A 10 -22.92 7.40 14.80
N THR A 11 -21.98 6.61 14.28
CA THR A 11 -20.92 6.04 15.11
C THR A 11 -20.01 7.22 15.43
N SER A 12 -20.52 8.12 16.26
CA SER A 12 -19.75 9.09 16.99
C SER A 12 -18.70 8.23 17.66
N ALA A 13 -17.46 8.33 17.19
CA ALA A 13 -16.37 7.60 17.79
C ALA A 13 -16.45 7.88 19.29
N GLN A 14 -16.89 6.87 20.06
CA GLN A 14 -17.01 6.98 21.51
C GLN A 14 -15.65 7.49 21.96
N GLY A 15 -15.55 8.52 22.80
CA GLY A 15 -14.29 9.25 23.00
C GLY A 15 -13.05 8.36 23.22
N GLY A 16 -13.23 7.15 23.78
CA GLY A 16 -12.18 6.12 23.88
C GLY A 16 -11.65 5.56 22.55
N ASP A 17 -12.44 5.42 21.50
CA ASP A 17 -11.98 4.96 20.18
C ASP A 17 -11.19 6.03 19.44
N ILE A 18 -11.53 7.31 19.61
CA ILE A 18 -10.72 8.44 19.11
C ILE A 18 -9.32 8.39 19.73
N VAL A 19 -9.24 8.17 21.04
CA VAL A 19 -7.96 8.07 21.75
C VAL A 19 -7.11 6.91 21.20
N LYS A 20 -7.72 5.75 20.93
CA LYS A 20 -7.00 4.61 20.33
C LYS A 20 -6.49 4.92 18.93
N TYR A 21 -7.25 5.63 18.10
CA TYR A 21 -6.78 6.04 16.78
C TYR A 21 -5.62 7.01 16.85
N VAL A 22 -5.71 8.03 17.71
CA VAL A 22 -4.62 8.98 17.95
C VAL A 22 -3.38 8.24 18.44
N LEU A 23 -3.53 7.31 19.40
CA LEU A 23 -2.42 6.51 19.90
C LEU A 23 -1.79 5.64 18.80
N ALA A 24 -2.61 4.99 17.97
CA ALA A 24 -2.12 4.18 16.85
C ALA A 24 -1.34 5.02 15.83
N SER A 25 -1.85 6.19 15.47
CA SER A 25 -1.17 7.13 14.58
C SER A 25 0.14 7.64 15.19
N LEU A 26 0.14 7.99 16.48
CA LEU A 26 1.34 8.44 17.18
C LEU A 26 2.43 7.37 17.24
N LEU A 27 2.08 6.09 17.43
CA LEU A 27 3.05 5.00 17.43
C LEU A 27 3.75 4.84 16.08
N VAL A 28 3.01 4.93 14.98
CA VAL A 28 3.57 4.86 13.62
C VAL A 28 4.44 6.09 13.34
N LEU A 29 3.96 7.28 13.68
CA LEU A 29 4.70 8.53 13.49
C LEU A 29 5.98 8.55 14.34
N ALA A 30 5.96 8.01 15.56
CA ALA A 30 7.15 7.89 16.40
C ALA A 30 8.20 6.98 15.76
N GLY A 31 7.80 5.84 15.18
CA GLY A 31 8.71 4.96 14.45
C GLY A 31 9.35 5.66 13.24
N LEU A 32 8.55 6.34 12.42
CA LEU A 32 9.03 7.12 11.28
C LEU A 32 9.92 8.28 11.72
N PHE A 33 9.57 8.96 12.82
CA PHE A 33 10.38 10.03 13.40
C PHE A 33 11.77 9.50 13.75
N VAL A 34 11.89 8.33 14.39
CA VAL A 34 13.19 7.72 14.68
C VAL A 34 13.99 7.44 13.40
N TRP A 35 13.33 6.98 12.33
CA TRP A 35 13.95 6.71 11.01
C TRP A 35 14.41 7.95 10.24
N PHE A 36 13.77 9.10 10.42
CA PHE A 36 14.20 10.34 9.76
C PHE A 36 15.18 11.15 10.65
N TRP A 37 14.91 11.24 11.95
CA TRP A 37 15.61 12.14 12.87
C TRP A 37 17.05 11.71 13.19
N PHE A 38 17.27 10.44 13.52
CA PHE A 38 18.61 9.89 13.86
C PHE A 38 19.46 9.50 12.63
N SER A 39 19.27 10.15 11.47
CA SER A 39 19.85 9.70 10.20
C SER A 39 21.23 10.30 10.02
N ALA A 40 22.20 9.44 9.70
CA ALA A 40 23.62 9.79 9.61
C ALA A 40 23.92 10.92 8.60
N ASP A 41 23.00 11.15 7.66
CA ASP A 41 23.12 12.13 6.58
C ASP A 41 22.75 13.57 7.01
N SER A 42 22.17 13.73 8.20
CA SER A 42 21.86 15.05 8.76
C SER A 42 23.05 15.57 9.57
N GLY A 43 23.48 16.83 9.37
CA GLY A 43 24.54 17.45 10.19
C GLY A 43 24.27 17.47 11.71
N ARG A 44 23.06 17.08 12.13
CA ARG A 44 22.60 16.88 13.52
C ARG A 44 22.99 15.52 14.11
N ALA A 45 23.33 14.53 13.27
CA ALA A 45 23.78 13.20 13.70
C ALA A 45 25.09 13.24 14.50
N ALA A 46 25.88 14.31 14.35
CA ALA A 46 27.13 14.52 15.08
C ALA A 46 26.94 14.77 16.58
N GLN A 47 25.77 15.28 17.02
CA GLN A 47 25.56 15.69 18.42
C GLN A 47 24.88 14.62 19.28
N LEU A 48 24.10 13.72 18.67
CA LEU A 48 23.35 12.64 19.38
C LEU A 48 23.87 11.22 19.08
N GLY A 49 24.89 11.10 18.22
CA GLY A 49 25.39 9.82 17.70
C GLY A 49 24.45 9.25 16.65
N ALA A 50 24.99 8.83 15.50
CA ALA A 50 24.21 8.14 14.48
C ALA A 50 23.82 6.75 14.98
N TRP A 51 22.52 6.44 15.00
CA TRP A 51 22.04 5.11 15.37
C TRP A 51 22.21 4.18 14.17
N ALA A 52 22.65 2.94 14.43
CA ALA A 52 22.76 1.92 13.38
C ALA A 52 21.43 1.79 12.62
N GLY A 53 21.49 1.68 11.28
CA GLY A 53 20.29 1.63 10.42
C GLY A 53 19.31 0.53 10.82
N GLN A 54 19.82 -0.58 11.34
CA GLN A 54 19.07 -1.71 11.86
C GLN A 54 18.19 -1.32 13.06
N LEU A 55 18.71 -0.56 14.03
CA LEU A 55 17.92 -0.12 15.20
C LEU A 55 16.77 0.80 14.79
N ARG A 56 16.99 1.61 13.76
CA ARG A 56 16.00 2.57 13.24
C ARG A 56 14.92 1.85 12.46
N ALA A 57 15.29 0.85 11.66
CA ALA A 57 14.35 -0.04 11.00
C ALA A 57 13.49 -0.79 12.04
N LEU A 58 14.11 -1.30 13.11
CA LEU A 58 13.38 -1.94 14.21
C LEU A 58 12.41 -0.99 14.90
N ALA A 59 12.77 0.28 15.12
CA ALA A 59 11.86 1.27 15.70
C ALA A 59 10.61 1.51 14.83
N VAL A 60 10.77 1.54 13.50
CA VAL A 60 9.64 1.62 12.56
C VAL A 60 8.76 0.38 12.65
N VAL A 61 9.37 -0.82 12.67
CA VAL A 61 8.63 -2.08 12.78
C VAL A 61 7.85 -2.14 14.08
N VAL A 62 8.45 -1.77 15.21
CA VAL A 62 7.78 -1.73 16.51
C VAL A 62 6.65 -0.71 16.52
N GLY A 63 6.85 0.49 15.97
CA GLY A 63 5.81 1.51 15.85
C GLY A 63 4.63 1.05 14.98
N LEU A 64 4.91 0.37 13.87
CA LEU A 64 3.90 -0.19 12.97
C LEU A 64 3.12 -1.33 13.63
N VAL A 65 3.82 -2.30 14.22
CA VAL A 65 3.19 -3.45 14.90
C VAL A 65 2.37 -2.98 16.10
N GLY A 66 2.90 -2.04 16.89
CA GLY A 66 2.18 -1.42 18.00
C GLY A 66 0.94 -0.66 17.55
N GLY A 67 1.06 0.16 16.51
CA GLY A 67 -0.06 0.92 15.93
C GLY A 67 -1.16 0.00 15.39
N ILE A 68 -0.79 -1.05 14.66
CA ILE A 68 -1.74 -2.08 14.19
C ILE A 68 -2.39 -2.80 15.37
N GLY A 69 -1.61 -3.16 16.40
CA GLY A 69 -2.11 -3.81 17.61
C GLY A 69 -3.16 -2.95 18.32
N VAL A 70 -2.88 -1.67 18.54
CA VAL A 70 -3.83 -0.72 19.15
C VAL A 70 -5.08 -0.56 18.27
N PHE A 71 -4.92 -0.43 16.95
CA PHE A 71 -6.03 -0.31 16.01
C PHE A 71 -6.95 -1.55 16.04
N MET A 72 -6.39 -2.75 16.16
CA MET A 72 -7.17 -3.99 16.24
C MET A 72 -8.01 -4.11 17.53
N LEU A 73 -7.71 -3.33 18.56
CA LEU A 73 -8.47 -3.27 19.82
C LEU A 73 -9.58 -2.19 19.81
N THR A 74 -9.74 -1.47 18.69
CA THR A 74 -10.80 -0.46 18.48
C THR A 74 -12.07 -1.11 17.94
N GLY A 75 -13.23 -0.46 18.09
CA GLY A 75 -14.50 -0.95 17.54
C GLY A 75 -14.40 -1.30 16.04
N LYS A 76 -13.82 -0.39 15.25
CA LYS A 76 -13.57 -0.61 13.82
C LYS A 76 -12.65 -1.80 13.51
N GLY A 77 -11.73 -2.12 14.42
CA GLY A 77 -10.86 -3.30 14.31
C GLY A 77 -11.65 -4.61 14.41
N ARG A 78 -12.71 -4.65 15.23
CA ARG A 78 -13.64 -5.79 15.33
C ARG A 78 -14.46 -5.93 14.05
N ASP A 79 -15.05 -4.84 13.58
CA ASP A 79 -15.81 -4.82 12.32
C ASP A 79 -14.94 -5.31 11.15
N THR A 80 -13.67 -4.90 11.11
CA THR A 80 -12.72 -5.33 10.08
C THR A 80 -12.48 -6.84 10.12
N ARG A 81 -12.37 -7.44 11.32
CA ARG A 81 -12.20 -8.89 11.47
C ARG A 81 -13.43 -9.66 11.02
N GLU A 82 -14.61 -9.16 11.36
CA GLU A 82 -15.89 -9.72 10.92
C GLU A 82 -16.02 -9.64 9.39
N PHE A 83 -15.78 -8.47 8.81
CA PHE A 83 -15.75 -8.27 7.36
C PHE A 83 -14.77 -9.21 6.64
N LEU A 84 -13.57 -9.43 7.20
CA LEU A 84 -12.61 -10.38 6.64
C LEU A 84 -13.12 -11.83 6.70
N SER A 85 -13.82 -12.19 7.78
CA SER A 85 -14.42 -13.53 7.92
C SER A 85 -15.54 -13.75 6.90
N GLU A 86 -16.40 -12.76 6.69
CA GLU A 86 -17.45 -12.76 5.67
C GLU A 86 -16.86 -12.77 4.26
N SER A 87 -15.84 -11.95 4.00
CA SER A 87 -15.13 -11.92 2.71
C SER A 87 -14.52 -13.28 2.38
N ARG A 88 -13.96 -13.99 3.37
CA ARG A 88 -13.45 -15.37 3.15
C ARG A 88 -14.56 -16.36 2.82
N PHE A 89 -15.77 -16.16 3.32
CA PHE A 89 -16.92 -16.99 2.94
C PHE A 89 -17.36 -16.69 1.50
N GLU A 90 -17.44 -15.41 1.11
CA GLU A 90 -17.76 -15.01 -0.27
C GLU A 90 -16.69 -15.45 -1.28
N LEU A 91 -15.41 -15.39 -0.92
CA LEU A 91 -14.31 -15.89 -1.76
C LEU A 91 -14.41 -17.38 -2.08
N ARG A 92 -15.12 -18.17 -1.26
CA ARG A 92 -15.39 -19.59 -1.57
C ARG A 92 -16.46 -19.77 -2.64
N LYS A 93 -17.31 -18.77 -2.87
CA LYS A 93 -18.31 -18.77 -3.95
C LYS A 93 -17.71 -18.32 -5.29
N VAL A 94 -16.49 -17.78 -5.28
CA VAL A 94 -15.78 -17.38 -6.50
C VAL A 94 -15.34 -18.63 -7.25
N VAL A 95 -15.81 -18.75 -8.49
CA VAL A 95 -15.33 -19.76 -9.43
C VAL A 95 -13.99 -19.28 -9.97
N TRP A 96 -12.91 -19.87 -9.46
CA TRP A 96 -11.57 -19.56 -9.94
C TRP A 96 -11.35 -20.17 -11.33
N PRO A 97 -10.68 -19.44 -12.25
CA PRO A 97 -10.45 -19.92 -13.61
C PRO A 97 -9.62 -21.20 -13.57
N THR A 98 -9.90 -22.12 -14.50
CA THR A 98 -9.05 -23.30 -14.66
C THR A 98 -7.64 -22.88 -15.13
N ARG A 99 -6.62 -23.71 -14.89
CA ARG A 99 -5.25 -23.42 -15.37
C ARG A 99 -5.20 -23.11 -16.87
N GLN A 100 -6.05 -23.76 -17.65
CA GLN A 100 -6.13 -23.55 -19.09
C GLN A 100 -6.74 -22.19 -19.45
N GLU A 101 -7.81 -21.78 -18.76
CA GLU A 101 -8.42 -20.46 -18.94
C GLU A 101 -7.47 -19.33 -18.54
N ALA A 102 -6.80 -19.48 -17.39
CA ALA A 102 -5.83 -18.50 -16.90
C ALA A 102 -4.70 -18.30 -17.92
N ILE A 103 -4.11 -19.40 -18.44
CA ILE A 103 -3.06 -19.35 -19.45
C ILE A 103 -3.56 -18.70 -20.75
N ARG A 104 -4.78 -19.02 -21.19
CA ARG A 104 -5.37 -18.40 -22.39
C ARG A 104 -5.49 -16.88 -22.24
N MET A 105 -6.00 -16.41 -21.10
CA MET A 105 -6.12 -14.99 -20.80
C MET A 105 -4.75 -14.31 -20.72
N THR A 106 -3.76 -14.95 -20.10
CA THR A 106 -2.38 -14.43 -20.05
C THR A 106 -1.77 -14.30 -21.45
N TRP A 107 -1.98 -15.27 -22.34
CA TRP A 107 -1.50 -15.18 -23.72
C TRP A 107 -2.10 -14.00 -24.48
N VAL A 108 -3.39 -13.71 -24.29
CA VAL A 108 -4.03 -12.52 -24.88
C VAL A 108 -3.30 -11.26 -24.42
N VAL A 109 -3.05 -11.11 -23.11
CA VAL A 109 -2.33 -9.96 -22.57
C VAL A 109 -0.90 -9.87 -23.12
N ILE A 110 -0.17 -10.98 -23.20
CA ILE A 110 1.19 -11.02 -23.75
C ILE A 110 1.20 -10.50 -25.19
N VAL A 111 0.28 -10.97 -26.03
CA VAL A 111 0.20 -10.52 -27.43
C VAL A 111 -0.08 -9.03 -27.53
N VAL A 112 -1.03 -8.51 -26.73
CA VAL A 112 -1.35 -7.07 -26.73
C VAL A 112 -0.14 -6.25 -26.27
N VAL A 113 0.53 -6.65 -25.19
CA VAL A 113 1.73 -5.96 -24.69
C VAL A 113 2.85 -5.99 -25.72
N LEU A 114 3.08 -7.11 -26.40
CA LEU A 114 4.08 -7.22 -27.46
C LEU A 114 3.78 -6.25 -28.62
N ILE A 115 2.53 -6.21 -29.10
CA ILE A 115 2.11 -5.30 -30.17
C ILE A 115 2.33 -3.84 -29.76
N LEU A 116 1.87 -3.46 -28.57
CA LEU A 116 2.02 -2.08 -28.08
C LEU A 116 3.49 -1.71 -27.87
N SER A 117 4.29 -2.61 -27.31
CA SER A 117 5.72 -2.38 -27.09
C SER A 117 6.49 -2.20 -28.40
N LEU A 118 6.15 -3.00 -29.42
CA LEU A 118 6.76 -2.90 -30.74
C LEU A 118 6.32 -1.63 -31.47
N LEU A 119 5.04 -1.27 -31.35
CA LEU A 119 4.50 -0.04 -31.93
C LEU A 119 5.17 1.18 -31.31
N LEU A 120 5.16 1.29 -29.97
CA LEU A 120 5.78 2.42 -29.27
C LEU A 120 7.28 2.47 -29.54
N GLY A 121 8.01 1.37 -29.34
CA GLY A 121 9.44 1.32 -29.63
C GLY A 121 9.77 1.62 -31.10
N GLY A 122 8.90 1.26 -32.03
CA GLY A 122 9.01 1.64 -33.44
C GLY A 122 8.87 3.14 -33.65
N PHE A 123 7.88 3.79 -33.02
CA PHE A 123 7.72 5.25 -33.04
C PHE A 123 8.91 5.96 -32.39
N ASP A 124 9.36 5.49 -31.22
CA ASP A 124 10.54 6.04 -30.53
C ASP A 124 11.77 5.99 -31.45
N PHE A 125 12.02 4.85 -32.09
CA PHE A 125 13.13 4.70 -33.03
C PHE A 125 13.00 5.63 -34.26
N PHE A 126 11.79 5.72 -34.83
CA PHE A 126 11.54 6.59 -35.99
C PHE A 126 11.74 8.06 -35.65
N ILE A 127 11.15 8.52 -34.54
CA ILE A 127 11.29 9.91 -34.06
C ILE A 127 12.75 10.19 -33.74
N GLN A 128 13.45 9.30 -33.05
CA GLN A 128 14.87 9.47 -32.73
C GLN A 128 15.71 9.63 -34.00
N LYS A 129 15.49 8.81 -35.03
CA LYS A 129 16.20 8.91 -36.32
C LYS A 129 15.88 10.20 -37.06
N LEU A 130 14.61 10.61 -37.08
CA LEU A 130 14.18 11.85 -37.71
C LEU A 130 14.81 13.07 -37.03
N THR A 131 14.79 13.11 -35.69
CA THR A 131 15.38 14.19 -34.89
C THR A 131 16.90 14.23 -35.06
N GLN A 132 17.58 13.08 -35.06
CA GLN A 132 19.02 13.01 -35.34
C GLN A 132 19.36 13.54 -36.74
N TRP A 133 18.60 13.14 -37.75
CA TRP A 133 18.81 13.63 -39.11
C TRP A 133 18.63 15.15 -39.21
N PHE A 134 17.57 15.70 -38.58
CA PHE A 134 17.30 17.13 -38.55
C PHE A 134 18.37 17.93 -37.80
N LEU A 135 18.88 17.41 -36.67
CA LEU A 135 19.95 18.06 -35.90
C LEU A 135 21.34 17.90 -36.52
N SER A 136 21.54 16.89 -37.37
CA SER A 136 22.82 16.64 -38.07
C SER A 136 22.97 17.45 -39.37
N ARG A 137 21.91 18.17 -39.77
CA ARG A 137 21.88 19.13 -40.88
C ARG A 137 22.14 20.53 -40.34
#